data_AF-A0A6I3H0Q5-F1
#
_entry.id   AF-A0A6I3H0Q5-F1
#
_cell.length_a   1.000
_cell.length_b   1.000
_cell.length_c   1.000
_cell.angle_alpha   90.00
_cell.angle_beta   90.00
_cell.angle_gamma   90.00
#
_symmetry.space_group_name_H-M   'P 1'
#
loop_
_entity.id
_entity.type
_entity.pdbx_description
1 polymer ?
#
loop_
_entity_poly.entity_id
_entity_poly.type
_entity_poly.pdbx_seq_one_letter_code
_entity_poly.pdbx_strand_id
1 'polypeptide(L)'
;VVFAGTDSYWKDEELALEFAACAPGTKPWEFPVWISPIAVIFNLEGVDSLNLDAATVAGIFAGEITMWNDDAIVSQNPDLDLPDLSITAVHRSDDSGTTKNFTDYLDKTASDIWTVGAIETWPTEFGGEGAKGTSGVVDAVKAGNGAIGYADASKAGDLGTVAIKVGSDYVSFSAEAASKVIDASSLVEGRESYDLAYKIARDTTESGVYPIVLVSYLTGCNEYLDSEVATLVKVYASYIISEQGQATAAAAGGVAPISDSLRQKAQAIIDAIK
;
A
#
# COMPACT_ATOMS: atom_id res chain seq x y z
N VAL A 1 -10.12 21.13 8.12
CA VAL A 1 -11.13 20.35 7.37
C VAL A 1 -11.99 19.58 8.37
N VAL A 2 -13.19 19.14 8.01
CA VAL A 2 -14.11 18.44 8.93
C VAL A 2 -13.93 16.92 8.92
N PHE A 3 -13.37 16.36 7.85
CA PHE A 3 -12.85 14.99 7.75
C PHE A 3 -11.75 14.99 6.67
N ALA A 4 -10.94 13.93 6.63
CA ALA A 4 -9.93 13.73 5.60
C ALA A 4 -9.77 12.25 5.26
N GLY A 5 -9.36 11.97 4.02
CA GLY A 5 -8.75 10.70 3.64
C GLY A 5 -7.23 10.84 3.64
N THR A 6 -6.51 9.83 4.11
CA THR A 6 -5.04 9.83 4.17
C THR A 6 -4.50 8.42 3.91
N ASP A 7 -3.34 8.31 3.27
CA ASP A 7 -2.68 7.02 2.95
C ASP A 7 -1.66 6.59 4.01
N SER A 8 -1.68 7.27 5.16
CA SER A 8 -0.97 6.90 6.38
C SER A 8 -1.75 7.38 7.60
N TYR A 9 -1.69 6.62 8.68
CA TYR A 9 -2.27 7.03 9.95
C TYR A 9 -1.56 8.25 10.53
N TRP A 10 -2.20 8.98 11.45
CA TRP A 10 -1.59 10.15 12.09
C TRP A 10 -0.41 9.77 12.97
N LYS A 11 0.73 10.43 12.82
CA LYS A 11 1.87 10.30 13.76
C LYS A 11 1.55 10.95 15.10
N ASP A 12 2.27 10.54 16.15
CA ASP A 12 2.05 11.06 17.51
C ASP A 12 2.25 12.58 17.56
N GLU A 13 3.22 13.12 16.82
CA GLU A 13 3.48 14.56 16.73
C GLU A 13 2.35 15.31 16.01
N GLU A 14 1.68 14.66 15.06
CA GLU A 14 0.54 15.24 14.33
C GLU A 14 -0.73 15.21 15.20
N LEU A 15 -0.93 14.15 15.97
CA LEU A 15 -2.02 14.06 16.96
C LEU A 15 -1.89 15.07 18.11
N ALA A 16 -0.69 15.62 18.34
CA ALA A 16 -0.46 16.69 19.31
C ALA A 16 -0.89 18.08 18.81
N LEU A 17 -1.22 18.21 17.52
CA LEU A 17 -1.69 19.47 16.93
C LEU A 17 -3.16 19.74 17.29
N GLU A 18 -3.58 20.99 17.06
CA GLU A 18 -4.98 21.38 17.19
C GLU A 18 -5.77 21.02 15.92
N PHE A 19 -6.91 20.36 16.10
CA PHE A 19 -7.83 20.04 15.04
C PHE A 19 -8.99 21.03 15.07
N ALA A 20 -8.95 22.07 14.23
CA ALA A 20 -9.86 23.22 14.30
C ALA A 20 -11.37 22.89 14.21
N ALA A 21 -11.75 21.73 13.67
CA ALA A 21 -13.14 21.29 13.62
C ALA A 21 -13.58 20.52 14.88
N CYS A 22 -12.63 20.06 15.69
CA CYS A 22 -12.86 19.23 16.85
C CYS A 22 -13.07 20.09 18.10
N ALA A 23 -13.83 19.58 19.06
CA ALA A 23 -13.98 20.21 20.36
C ALA A 23 -12.62 20.26 21.09
N PRO A 24 -12.32 21.34 21.86
CA PRO A 24 -11.04 21.47 22.56
C PRO A 24 -10.74 20.28 23.46
N GLY A 25 -9.51 19.77 23.40
CA GLY A 25 -9.06 18.63 24.21
C GLY A 25 -9.50 17.26 23.68
N THR A 26 -10.11 17.20 22.50
CA THR A 26 -10.46 15.93 21.83
C THR A 26 -9.50 15.63 20.67
N LYS A 27 -9.32 14.34 20.39
CA LYS A 27 -8.49 13.84 19.29
C LYS A 27 -9.36 13.33 18.13
N PRO A 28 -8.83 13.28 16.90
CA PRO A 28 -9.55 12.68 15.80
C PRO A 28 -9.72 11.16 16.00
N TRP A 29 -10.78 10.61 15.42
CA TRP A 29 -10.84 9.18 15.09
C TRP A 29 -10.18 8.93 13.75
N GLU A 30 -9.70 7.71 13.57
CA GLU A 30 -9.23 7.22 12.28
C GLU A 30 -9.42 5.71 12.16
N PHE A 31 -9.73 5.23 10.96
CA PHE A 31 -9.76 3.81 10.66
C PHE A 31 -9.53 3.54 9.17
N PRO A 32 -8.98 2.37 8.81
CA PRO A 32 -8.85 1.98 7.41
C PRO A 32 -10.22 1.90 6.74
N VAL A 33 -10.30 2.38 5.50
CA VAL A 33 -11.53 2.37 4.70
C VAL A 33 -11.37 1.66 3.36
N TRP A 34 -10.16 1.54 2.84
CA TRP A 34 -9.84 0.74 1.66
C TRP A 34 -8.36 0.36 1.66
N ILE A 35 -8.05 -0.77 1.03
CA ILE A 35 -6.68 -1.29 0.95
C ILE A 35 -6.35 -1.48 -0.54
N SER A 36 -5.35 -0.74 -1.03
CA SER A 36 -4.85 -0.86 -2.39
C SER A 36 -3.62 -1.78 -2.40
N PRO A 37 -3.64 -2.92 -3.11
CA PRO A 37 -2.40 -3.62 -3.40
C PRO A 37 -1.52 -2.76 -4.29
N ILE A 38 -0.22 -2.75 -4.00
CA ILE A 38 0.80 -2.19 -4.89
C ILE A 38 1.41 -3.37 -5.64
N ALA A 39 1.11 -3.45 -6.92
CA ALA A 39 1.67 -4.46 -7.82
C ALA A 39 3.10 -4.07 -8.17
N VAL A 40 4.01 -5.05 -8.12
CA VAL A 40 5.30 -4.95 -8.82
C VAL A 40 5.05 -5.44 -10.25
N ILE A 41 5.05 -4.49 -11.18
CA ILE A 41 4.72 -4.68 -12.58
C ILE A 41 6.00 -4.74 -13.41
N PHE A 42 5.99 -5.51 -14.48
CA PHE A 42 7.11 -5.56 -15.41
C PHE A 42 6.64 -5.77 -16.84
N ASN A 43 7.55 -5.54 -17.78
CA ASN A 43 7.36 -5.86 -19.18
C ASN A 43 8.55 -6.68 -19.64
N LEU A 44 8.33 -7.97 -19.87
CA LEU A 44 9.35 -8.91 -20.32
C LEU A 44 8.70 -9.83 -21.35
N GLU A 45 9.17 -9.77 -22.60
CA GLU A 45 8.54 -10.53 -23.69
C GLU A 45 8.44 -12.03 -23.37
N GLY A 46 7.21 -12.56 -23.45
CA GLY A 46 6.94 -13.99 -23.21
C GLY A 46 6.81 -14.39 -21.73
N VAL A 47 6.87 -13.43 -20.80
CA VAL A 47 6.73 -13.69 -19.36
C VAL A 47 5.61 -12.81 -18.79
N ASP A 48 4.55 -13.45 -18.30
CA ASP A 48 3.39 -12.75 -17.71
C ASP A 48 3.42 -12.73 -16.17
N SER A 49 4.19 -13.62 -15.55
CA SER A 49 4.31 -13.70 -14.10
C SER A 49 5.71 -14.13 -13.66
N LEU A 50 6.16 -13.57 -12.55
CA LEU A 50 7.43 -13.90 -11.91
C LEU A 50 7.22 -14.13 -10.41
N ASN A 51 7.97 -15.07 -9.85
CA ASN A 51 8.09 -15.26 -8.42
C ASN A 51 9.34 -14.54 -7.93
N LEU A 52 9.19 -13.58 -7.01
CA LEU A 52 10.33 -12.91 -6.36
C LEU A 52 10.12 -12.79 -4.86
N ASP A 53 11.21 -12.85 -4.10
CA ASP A 53 11.23 -12.51 -2.69
C ASP A 53 11.59 -11.04 -2.47
N ALA A 54 11.43 -10.59 -1.22
CA ALA A 54 11.73 -9.22 -0.82
C ALA A 54 13.16 -8.79 -1.15
N ALA A 55 14.13 -9.68 -0.91
CA ALA A 55 15.55 -9.39 -1.13
C ALA A 55 15.86 -9.15 -2.61
N THR A 56 15.26 -9.96 -3.50
CA THR A 56 15.43 -9.81 -4.95
C THR A 56 14.76 -8.53 -5.46
N VAL A 57 13.56 -8.22 -4.98
CA VAL A 57 12.90 -6.95 -5.32
C VAL A 57 13.74 -5.77 -4.82
N ALA A 58 14.21 -5.80 -3.57
CA ALA A 58 15.07 -4.75 -3.02
C ALA A 58 16.37 -4.59 -3.84
N GLY A 59 17.04 -5.69 -4.19
CA GLY A 59 18.27 -5.67 -4.99
C GLY A 59 18.08 -5.06 -6.39
N ILE A 60 16.94 -5.32 -7.03
CA ILE A 60 16.59 -4.67 -8.31
C ILE A 60 16.44 -3.15 -8.14
N PHE A 61 15.67 -2.71 -7.15
CA PHE A 61 15.40 -1.28 -6.96
C PHE A 61 16.54 -0.50 -6.30
N ALA A 62 17.48 -1.19 -5.64
CA ALA A 62 18.74 -0.63 -5.17
C ALA A 62 19.86 -0.63 -6.24
N GLY A 63 19.60 -1.22 -7.41
CA GLY A 63 20.55 -1.28 -8.52
C GLY A 63 21.65 -2.35 -8.39
N GLU A 64 21.51 -3.28 -7.44
CA GLU A 64 22.44 -4.40 -7.24
C GLU A 64 22.18 -5.54 -8.24
N ILE A 65 20.90 -5.82 -8.53
CA ILE A 65 20.48 -6.82 -9.52
C ILE A 65 20.11 -6.08 -10.80
N THR A 66 20.91 -6.28 -11.85
CA THR A 66 20.84 -5.45 -13.07
C THR A 66 20.47 -6.23 -14.33
N MET A 67 20.32 -7.55 -14.25
CA MET A 67 20.03 -8.43 -15.39
C MET A 67 18.91 -9.41 -15.06
N TRP A 68 18.03 -9.71 -16.03
CA TRP A 68 16.89 -10.62 -15.83
C TRP A 68 17.29 -12.09 -15.64
N ASN A 69 18.45 -12.50 -16.17
CA ASN A 69 19.02 -13.83 -15.99
C ASN A 69 19.91 -13.94 -14.72
N ASP A 70 19.84 -12.98 -13.79
CA ASP A 70 20.55 -13.06 -12.52
C ASP A 70 20.12 -14.30 -11.72
N ASP A 71 21.08 -14.98 -11.07
CA ASP A 71 20.85 -16.21 -10.31
C ASP A 71 19.77 -16.04 -9.22
N ALA A 72 19.66 -14.85 -8.61
CA ALA A 72 18.63 -14.54 -7.61
C ALA A 72 17.20 -14.60 -8.19
N ILE A 73 17.03 -14.24 -9.47
CA ILE A 73 15.75 -14.28 -10.17
C ILE A 73 15.51 -15.69 -10.73
N VAL A 74 16.51 -16.27 -11.41
CA VAL A 74 16.42 -17.59 -12.06
C VAL A 74 16.12 -18.69 -11.05
N SER A 75 16.76 -18.68 -9.88
CA SER A 75 16.55 -19.71 -8.85
C SER A 75 15.12 -19.76 -8.28
N GLN A 76 14.36 -18.68 -8.41
CA GLN A 76 12.95 -18.59 -7.99
C GLN A 76 11.96 -18.92 -9.12
N ASN A 77 12.46 -19.00 -10.36
CA ASN A 77 11.67 -19.18 -11.58
C ASN A 77 12.29 -20.26 -12.50
N PRO A 78 12.53 -21.49 -12.01
CA PRO A 78 13.29 -22.52 -12.74
C PRO A 78 12.63 -22.98 -14.05
N ASP A 79 11.33 -22.73 -14.21
CA ASP A 79 10.56 -23.12 -15.39
C ASP A 79 10.48 -22.01 -16.47
N LEU A 80 11.11 -20.84 -16.22
CA LEU A 80 11.12 -19.71 -17.14
C LEU A 80 12.49 -19.57 -17.82
N ASP A 81 12.48 -19.40 -19.14
CA ASP A 81 13.66 -19.01 -19.91
C ASP A 81 13.85 -17.48 -19.82
N LEU A 82 14.56 -17.03 -18.78
CA LEU A 82 14.82 -15.60 -18.56
C LEU A 82 15.93 -15.08 -19.49
N PRO A 83 15.74 -13.92 -20.16
CA PRO A 83 16.68 -13.44 -21.15
C PRO A 83 17.91 -12.78 -20.52
N ASP A 84 19.02 -12.82 -21.26
CA ASP A 84 20.21 -11.98 -21.00
C ASP A 84 19.91 -10.52 -21.38
N LEU A 85 19.13 -9.85 -20.54
CA LEU A 85 18.58 -8.52 -20.77
C LEU A 85 18.75 -7.67 -19.51
N SER A 86 19.20 -6.42 -19.69
CA SER A 86 19.32 -5.47 -18.58
C SER A 86 17.95 -5.06 -18.01
N ILE A 87 17.91 -4.90 -16.70
CA ILE A 87 16.72 -4.45 -15.97
C ILE A 87 16.69 -2.92 -15.96
N THR A 88 15.54 -2.35 -16.32
CA THR A 88 15.26 -0.93 -16.09
C THR A 88 14.28 -0.79 -14.93
N ALA A 89 14.79 -0.46 -13.74
CA ALA A 89 13.94 -0.17 -12.58
C ALA A 89 13.31 1.22 -12.73
N VAL A 90 11.98 1.29 -12.80
CA VAL A 90 11.20 2.52 -12.94
C VAL A 90 10.62 2.88 -11.59
N HIS A 91 10.87 4.12 -11.15
CA HIS A 91 10.39 4.64 -9.88
C HIS A 91 9.62 5.94 -10.07
N ARG A 92 8.93 6.40 -9.03
CA ARG A 92 8.29 7.72 -9.04
C ARG A 92 9.33 8.83 -8.99
N SER A 93 9.17 9.85 -9.85
CA SER A 93 10.03 11.05 -9.84
C SER A 93 9.55 12.15 -8.89
N ASP A 94 8.34 12.00 -8.35
CA ASP A 94 7.65 12.95 -7.47
C ASP A 94 7.32 12.30 -6.12
N ASP A 95 7.12 13.12 -5.08
CA ASP A 95 6.76 12.62 -3.75
C ASP A 95 5.49 11.76 -3.81
N SER A 96 5.58 10.57 -3.21
CA SER A 96 4.63 9.51 -3.52
C SER A 96 4.33 8.61 -2.32
N GLY A 97 3.06 8.56 -1.92
CA GLY A 97 2.56 7.60 -0.93
C GLY A 97 2.70 6.14 -1.38
N THR A 98 2.59 5.86 -2.69
CA THR A 98 2.86 4.52 -3.25
C THR A 98 4.32 4.15 -3.03
N THR A 99 5.25 5.09 -3.23
CA THR A 99 6.69 4.89 -3.01
C THR A 99 6.98 4.65 -1.54
N LYS A 100 6.37 5.43 -0.64
CA LYS A 100 6.50 5.24 0.80
C LYS A 100 6.06 3.85 1.25
N ASN A 101 4.90 3.39 0.78
CA ASN A 101 4.36 2.09 1.17
C ASN A 101 5.16 0.92 0.54
N PHE A 102 5.63 1.08 -0.71
CA PHE A 102 6.51 0.10 -1.35
C PHE A 102 7.85 0.00 -0.62
N THR A 103 8.47 1.13 -0.29
CA THR A 103 9.78 1.17 0.38
C THR A 103 9.70 0.82 1.87
N ASP A 104 8.57 1.05 2.53
CA ASP A 104 8.29 0.51 3.87
C ASP A 104 8.26 -1.02 3.86
N TYR A 105 7.68 -1.65 2.83
CA TYR A 105 7.79 -3.09 2.66
C TYR A 105 9.25 -3.54 2.53
N LEU A 106 10.04 -2.88 1.67
CA LEU A 106 11.46 -3.22 1.49
C LEU A 106 12.28 -3.02 2.77
N ASP A 107 12.07 -1.92 3.50
CA ASP A 107 12.70 -1.64 4.79
C ASP A 107 12.41 -2.75 5.81
N LYS A 108 11.16 -3.23 5.91
CA LYS A 108 10.80 -4.25 6.89
C LYS A 108 11.22 -5.66 6.53
N THR A 109 11.42 -5.95 5.25
CA THR A 109 11.64 -7.33 4.78
C THR A 109 13.03 -7.58 4.19
N ALA A 110 13.76 -6.52 3.86
CA ALA A 110 15.09 -6.56 3.26
C ALA A 110 15.98 -5.41 3.74
N SER A 111 15.94 -5.06 5.04
CA SER A 111 16.67 -3.91 5.62
C SER A 111 18.19 -3.92 5.39
N ASP A 112 18.78 -5.10 5.17
CA ASP A 112 20.21 -5.25 4.90
C ASP A 112 20.59 -4.79 3.47
N ILE A 113 19.61 -4.73 2.56
CA ILE A 113 19.75 -4.28 1.17
C ILE A 113 19.13 -2.88 1.01
N TRP A 114 17.90 -2.71 1.50
CA TRP A 114 17.17 -1.44 1.46
C TRP A 114 17.42 -0.62 2.74
N THR A 115 18.48 0.18 2.74
CA THR A 115 18.98 0.83 3.97
C THR A 115 18.46 2.26 4.21
N VAL A 116 17.56 2.76 3.37
CA VAL A 116 17.09 4.16 3.40
C VAL A 116 15.72 4.33 4.08
N GLY A 117 15.10 3.24 4.50
CA GLY A 117 13.80 3.25 5.17
C GLY A 117 12.61 3.51 4.25
N ALA A 118 11.46 3.79 4.86
CA ALA A 118 10.24 4.21 4.17
C ALA A 118 10.36 5.67 3.72
N ILE A 119 10.33 5.91 2.41
CA ILE A 119 10.61 7.21 1.80
C ILE A 119 9.56 7.61 0.75
N GLU A 120 9.25 8.89 0.66
CA GLU A 120 8.34 9.42 -0.36
C GLU A 120 9.08 9.90 -1.62
N THR A 121 10.28 10.45 -1.43
CA THR A 121 11.17 10.93 -2.50
C THR A 121 12.22 9.86 -2.81
N TRP A 122 12.35 9.47 -4.08
CA TRP A 122 13.32 8.44 -4.47
C TRP A 122 14.77 8.93 -4.37
N PRO A 123 15.72 8.13 -3.83
CA PRO A 123 17.12 8.52 -3.71
C PRO A 123 17.81 8.43 -5.07
N THR A 124 18.54 9.47 -5.46
CA THR A 124 19.19 9.50 -6.78
C THR A 124 20.35 8.53 -6.88
N GLU A 125 20.92 8.11 -5.75
CA GLU A 125 22.02 7.14 -5.67
C GLU A 125 21.66 5.74 -6.16
N PHE A 126 20.38 5.33 -6.09
CA PHE A 126 19.92 4.03 -6.58
C PHE A 126 19.69 4.01 -8.09
N GLY A 127 19.78 5.17 -8.75
CA GLY A 127 19.54 5.29 -10.19
C GLY A 127 18.13 4.86 -10.59
N GLY A 128 18.01 4.22 -11.75
CA GLY A 128 16.73 3.87 -12.37
C GLY A 128 16.11 5.00 -13.20
N GLU A 129 14.95 4.71 -13.79
CA GLU A 129 14.17 5.67 -14.56
C GLU A 129 13.10 6.30 -13.68
N GLY A 130 13.16 7.63 -13.50
CA GLY A 130 12.13 8.38 -12.79
C GLY A 130 10.97 8.77 -13.71
N ALA A 131 9.75 8.36 -13.34
CA ALA A 131 8.53 8.73 -14.06
C ALA A 131 7.51 9.41 -13.14
N LYS A 132 6.79 10.40 -13.68
CA LYS A 132 5.87 11.23 -12.89
C LYS A 132 4.51 10.57 -12.72
N GLY A 133 4.07 10.42 -11.47
CA GLY A 133 2.78 9.82 -11.14
C GLY A 133 2.70 8.33 -11.46
N THR A 134 1.66 7.66 -10.97
CA THR A 134 1.44 6.23 -11.22
C THR A 134 1.31 5.90 -12.71
N SER A 135 0.60 6.73 -13.48
CA SER A 135 0.45 6.52 -14.93
C SER A 135 1.78 6.63 -15.67
N GLY A 136 2.66 7.55 -15.27
CA GLY A 136 3.98 7.68 -15.88
C GLY A 136 4.84 6.44 -15.66
N VAL A 137 4.82 5.87 -14.44
CA VAL A 137 5.53 4.63 -14.14
C VAL A 137 5.00 3.48 -15.00
N VAL A 138 3.67 3.31 -15.07
CA VAL A 138 3.04 2.27 -15.88
C VAL A 138 3.38 2.43 -17.37
N ASP A 139 3.31 3.65 -17.89
CA ASP A 139 3.62 3.94 -19.30
C ASP A 139 5.09 3.65 -19.63
N ALA A 140 6.02 4.01 -18.73
CA ALA A 140 7.45 3.72 -18.88
C ALA A 140 7.74 2.21 -18.85
N VAL A 141 7.14 1.48 -17.90
CA VAL A 141 7.27 0.01 -17.84
C VAL A 141 6.72 -0.62 -19.12
N LYS A 142 5.55 -0.17 -19.58
CA LYS A 142 4.93 -0.68 -20.82
C LYS A 142 5.77 -0.39 -22.07
N ALA A 143 6.53 0.71 -22.09
CA ALA A 143 7.33 1.09 -23.24
C ALA A 143 8.66 0.32 -23.35
N GLY A 144 9.23 -0.14 -22.24
CA GLY A 144 10.54 -0.80 -22.20
C GLY A 144 10.47 -2.31 -21.99
N ASN A 145 10.90 -3.10 -22.99
CA ASN A 145 11.17 -4.52 -22.72
C ASN A 145 12.36 -4.63 -21.76
N GLY A 146 12.16 -5.34 -20.66
CA GLY A 146 13.07 -5.44 -19.53
C GLY A 146 12.83 -4.43 -18.41
N ALA A 147 11.77 -3.61 -18.48
CA ALA A 147 11.43 -2.66 -17.43
C ALA A 147 10.61 -3.30 -16.30
N ILE A 148 10.84 -2.85 -15.07
CA ILE A 148 10.12 -3.24 -13.85
C ILE A 148 9.82 -2.00 -13.01
N GLY A 149 8.64 -1.93 -12.41
CA GLY A 149 8.22 -0.81 -11.59
C GLY A 149 7.21 -1.24 -10.54
N TYR A 150 6.68 -0.28 -9.79
CA TYR A 150 5.62 -0.49 -8.82
C TYR A 150 4.48 0.49 -9.07
N ALA A 151 3.24 0.01 -9.00
CA ALA A 151 2.05 0.81 -9.22
C ALA A 151 0.90 0.33 -8.36
N ASP A 152 -0.08 1.20 -8.12
CA ASP A 152 -1.39 0.74 -7.63
C ASP A 152 -1.93 -0.35 -8.58
N ALA A 153 -2.34 -1.47 -8.01
CA ALA A 153 -2.73 -2.67 -8.76
C ALA A 153 -3.86 -2.41 -9.78
N SER A 154 -4.73 -1.42 -9.55
CA SER A 154 -5.78 -1.04 -10.50
C SER A 154 -5.23 -0.49 -11.82
N LYS A 155 -3.94 -0.14 -11.86
CA LYS A 155 -3.23 0.39 -13.04
C LYS A 155 -2.30 -0.62 -13.70
N ALA A 156 -2.18 -1.84 -13.18
CA ALA A 156 -1.30 -2.86 -13.77
C ALA A 156 -1.72 -3.23 -15.21
N GLY A 157 -3.03 -3.29 -15.48
CA GLY A 157 -3.54 -3.63 -16.81
C GLY A 157 -3.09 -5.02 -17.27
N ASP A 158 -2.51 -5.10 -18.47
CA ASP A 158 -2.02 -6.34 -19.08
C ASP A 158 -0.50 -6.54 -18.88
N LEU A 159 0.15 -5.74 -18.04
CA LEU A 159 1.58 -5.91 -17.73
C LEU A 159 1.82 -7.22 -16.95
N GLY A 160 3.03 -7.75 -17.07
CA GLY A 160 3.48 -8.85 -16.23
C GLY A 160 3.53 -8.43 -14.76
N THR A 161 3.30 -9.39 -13.86
CA THR A 161 3.18 -9.09 -12.42
C THR A 161 3.95 -10.08 -11.55
N VAL A 162 4.51 -9.58 -10.45
CA VAL A 162 5.28 -10.41 -9.52
C VAL A 162 4.37 -10.99 -8.44
N ALA A 163 4.45 -12.31 -8.24
CA ALA A 163 4.01 -12.97 -7.03
C ALA A 163 5.12 -12.90 -5.98
N ILE A 164 4.79 -12.36 -4.82
CA ILE A 164 5.76 -12.04 -3.77
C ILE A 164 5.85 -13.20 -2.79
N LYS A 165 7.07 -13.57 -2.40
CA LYS A 165 7.30 -14.62 -1.39
C LYS A 165 6.80 -14.18 -0.02
N VAL A 166 5.91 -14.98 0.57
CA VAL A 166 5.30 -14.79 1.89
C VAL A 166 5.36 -16.13 2.62
N GLY A 167 6.21 -16.22 3.65
CA GLY A 167 6.53 -17.50 4.28
C GLY A 167 7.16 -18.47 3.27
N SER A 168 6.49 -19.59 2.98
CA SER A 168 6.91 -20.59 1.99
C SER A 168 6.32 -20.39 0.60
N ASP A 169 5.30 -19.53 0.47
CA ASP A 169 4.46 -19.47 -0.72
C ASP A 169 4.73 -18.19 -1.51
N TYR A 170 4.44 -18.20 -2.81
CA TYR A 170 4.41 -16.98 -3.62
C TYR A 170 2.96 -16.50 -3.79
N VAL A 171 2.69 -15.26 -3.42
CA VAL A 171 1.35 -14.67 -3.39
C VAL A 171 1.29 -13.54 -4.43
N SER A 172 0.49 -13.74 -5.48
CA SER A 172 0.15 -12.65 -6.41
C SER A 172 -0.70 -11.60 -5.71
N PHE A 173 -0.57 -10.35 -6.13
CA PHE A 173 -1.48 -9.32 -5.62
C PHE A 173 -2.93 -9.67 -5.98
N SER A 174 -3.83 -9.37 -5.05
CA SER A 174 -5.27 -9.38 -5.31
C SER A 174 -5.95 -8.55 -4.23
N ALA A 175 -7.18 -8.10 -4.51
CA ALA A 175 -8.01 -7.46 -3.50
C ALA A 175 -8.19 -8.36 -2.26
N GLU A 176 -8.44 -9.66 -2.48
CA GLU A 176 -8.61 -10.61 -1.37
C GLU A 176 -7.34 -10.75 -0.53
N ALA A 177 -6.19 -10.99 -1.16
CA ALA A 177 -4.92 -11.16 -0.44
C ALA A 177 -4.48 -9.88 0.29
N ALA A 178 -4.71 -8.71 -0.30
CA ALA A 178 -4.43 -7.42 0.33
C ALA A 178 -5.35 -7.15 1.52
N SER A 179 -6.63 -7.52 1.46
CA SER A 179 -7.58 -7.29 2.57
C SER A 179 -7.18 -7.97 3.88
N LYS A 180 -6.54 -9.15 3.79
CA LYS A 180 -6.10 -9.95 4.94
C LYS A 180 -4.96 -9.31 5.73
N VAL A 181 -4.26 -8.32 5.16
CA VAL A 181 -3.10 -7.70 5.80
C VAL A 181 -3.48 -6.98 7.11
N ILE A 182 -4.68 -6.40 7.19
CA ILE A 182 -5.14 -5.71 8.41
C ILE A 182 -5.38 -6.71 9.54
N ASP A 183 -5.94 -7.87 9.23
CA ASP A 183 -6.18 -8.93 10.22
C ASP A 183 -4.86 -9.53 10.73
N ALA A 184 -3.82 -9.56 9.88
CA ALA A 184 -2.45 -9.93 10.25
C ALA A 184 -1.66 -8.80 10.96
N SER A 185 -2.20 -7.58 10.99
CA SER A 185 -1.52 -6.38 11.53
C SER A 185 -1.87 -6.12 13.00
N SER A 186 -1.00 -5.40 13.70
CA SER A 186 -1.24 -4.98 15.08
C SER A 186 -1.65 -3.51 15.14
N LEU A 187 -2.45 -3.12 16.14
CA LEU A 187 -2.75 -1.72 16.39
C LEU A 187 -1.50 -1.00 16.92
N VAL A 188 -1.39 0.29 16.60
CA VAL A 188 -0.41 1.18 17.22
C VAL A 188 -0.77 1.32 18.71
N GLU A 189 0.22 1.14 19.58
CA GLU A 189 0.02 1.22 21.03
C GLU A 189 -0.18 2.67 21.48
N GLY A 190 -0.89 2.86 22.61
CA GLY A 190 -1.09 4.19 23.19
C GLY A 190 -2.11 5.07 22.46
N ARG A 191 -2.80 4.53 21.45
CA ARG A 191 -3.88 5.22 20.73
C ARG A 191 -5.22 5.14 21.46
N GLU A 192 -6.08 6.11 21.15
CA GLU A 192 -7.44 6.15 21.68
C GLU A 192 -8.25 4.98 21.12
N SER A 193 -9.31 4.54 21.82
CA SER A 193 -10.14 3.41 21.34
C SER A 193 -10.85 3.64 20.00
N TYR A 194 -10.90 4.90 19.53
CA TYR A 194 -11.47 5.32 18.25
C TYR A 194 -10.41 5.64 17.18
N ASP A 195 -9.14 5.40 17.50
CA ASP A 195 -8.01 5.48 16.56
C ASP A 195 -7.56 4.04 16.28
N LEU A 196 -7.95 3.54 15.10
CA LEU A 196 -7.57 2.23 14.59
C LEU A 196 -6.35 2.33 13.66
N ALA A 197 -5.31 3.06 14.04
CA ALA A 197 -4.02 3.01 13.37
C ALA A 197 -3.39 1.62 13.46
N TYR A 198 -3.01 1.03 12.31
CA TYR A 198 -2.35 -0.27 12.25
C TYR A 198 -0.86 -0.14 11.88
N LYS A 199 -0.01 -0.87 12.61
CA LYS A 199 1.33 -1.25 12.18
C LYS A 199 1.18 -2.39 11.16
N ILE A 200 1.28 -2.05 9.88
CA ILE A 200 1.08 -3.00 8.79
C ILE A 200 2.12 -4.11 8.86
N ALA A 201 1.67 -5.36 8.87
CA ALA A 201 2.52 -6.55 8.90
C ALA A 201 3.19 -6.82 7.55
N ARG A 202 4.15 -5.96 7.19
CA ARG A 202 4.94 -6.03 5.95
C ARG A 202 5.74 -7.33 5.83
N ASP A 203 6.18 -7.86 6.96
CA ASP A 203 7.01 -9.05 7.14
C ASP A 203 6.19 -10.29 7.51
N THR A 204 4.88 -10.25 7.30
CA THR A 204 4.01 -11.39 7.56
C THR A 204 4.48 -12.63 6.82
N THR A 205 4.33 -13.79 7.46
CA THR A 205 4.55 -15.12 6.88
C THR A 205 3.25 -15.89 6.72
N GLU A 206 2.11 -15.24 6.96
CA GLU A 206 0.79 -15.84 6.85
C GLU A 206 0.43 -16.07 5.37
N SER A 207 0.19 -17.33 5.01
CA SER A 207 -0.12 -17.74 3.64
C SER A 207 -1.35 -17.00 3.10
N GLY A 208 -1.26 -16.55 1.84
CA GLY A 208 -2.35 -15.85 1.16
C GLY A 208 -2.53 -14.38 1.55
N VAL A 209 -1.65 -13.82 2.40
CA VAL A 209 -1.58 -12.36 2.66
C VAL A 209 -0.62 -11.71 1.68
N TYR A 210 -1.02 -10.61 1.03
CA TYR A 210 -0.13 -9.81 0.18
C TYR A 210 0.33 -8.56 0.94
N PRO A 211 1.63 -8.41 1.28
CA PRO A 211 2.10 -7.38 2.23
C PRO A 211 2.38 -6.00 1.60
N ILE A 212 2.50 -5.92 0.27
CA ILE A 212 2.79 -4.66 -0.40
C ILE A 212 1.48 -3.91 -0.65
N VAL A 213 0.99 -3.23 0.38
CA VAL A 213 -0.27 -2.50 0.35
C VAL A 213 -0.09 -1.02 0.66
N LEU A 214 -1.01 -0.22 0.17
CA LEU A 214 -1.32 1.10 0.67
C LEU A 214 -2.66 1.00 1.41
N VAL A 215 -2.67 1.44 2.67
CA VAL A 215 -3.88 1.44 3.50
C VAL A 215 -4.35 2.88 3.65
N SER A 216 -5.51 3.19 3.10
CA SER A 216 -6.11 4.51 3.24
C SER A 216 -7.04 4.54 4.44
N TYR A 217 -6.90 5.59 5.24
CA TYR A 217 -7.69 5.87 6.43
C TYR A 217 -8.68 6.99 6.14
N LEU A 218 -9.85 6.88 6.75
CA LEU A 218 -10.75 8.01 6.92
C LEU A 218 -10.58 8.51 8.35
N THR A 219 -10.51 9.83 8.50
CA THR A 219 -10.35 10.48 9.81
C THR A 219 -11.28 11.68 9.94
N GLY A 220 -11.71 11.95 11.17
CA GLY A 220 -12.56 13.06 11.53
C GLY A 220 -12.53 13.30 13.04
N CYS A 221 -13.33 14.24 13.53
CA CYS A 221 -13.39 14.54 14.97
C CYS A 221 -14.30 13.55 15.68
N ASN A 222 -13.88 13.08 16.86
CA ASN A 222 -14.78 12.29 17.71
C ASN A 222 -15.86 13.18 18.35
N GLU A 223 -15.55 14.45 18.61
CA GLU A 223 -16.49 15.46 19.03
C GLU A 223 -16.29 16.73 18.19
N TYR A 224 -17.33 17.17 17.49
CA TYR A 224 -17.30 18.36 16.65
C TYR A 224 -17.78 19.61 17.39
N LEU A 225 -17.29 20.78 16.96
CA LEU A 225 -17.83 22.06 17.43
C LEU A 225 -19.28 22.32 16.96
N ASP A 226 -19.67 21.70 15.85
CA ASP A 226 -20.97 21.85 15.20
C ASP A 226 -21.64 20.47 15.04
N SER A 227 -22.78 20.29 15.70
CA SER A 227 -23.55 19.04 15.68
C SER A 227 -24.15 18.70 14.30
N GLU A 228 -24.38 19.71 13.44
CA GLU A 228 -24.83 19.44 12.06
C GLU A 228 -23.69 18.82 11.24
N VAL A 229 -22.46 19.27 11.46
CA VAL A 229 -21.25 18.66 10.86
C VAL A 229 -21.06 17.24 11.36
N ALA A 230 -21.20 16.99 12.67
CA ALA A 230 -21.14 15.64 13.23
C ALA A 230 -22.15 14.71 12.54
N THR A 231 -23.40 15.17 12.35
CA THR A 231 -24.45 14.41 11.67
C THR A 231 -24.07 14.09 10.22
N LEU A 232 -23.56 15.07 9.47
CA LEU A 232 -23.13 14.87 8.08
C LEU A 232 -21.99 13.86 7.98
N VAL A 233 -20.99 13.98 8.85
CA VAL A 233 -19.83 13.08 8.87
C VAL A 233 -20.25 11.65 9.20
N LYS A 234 -21.17 11.46 10.15
CA LYS A 234 -21.71 10.13 10.47
C LYS A 234 -22.38 9.47 9.28
N VAL A 235 -23.22 10.22 8.54
CA VAL A 235 -23.89 9.72 7.34
C VAL A 235 -22.86 9.32 6.27
N TYR A 236 -21.89 10.20 6.00
CA TYR A 236 -20.87 9.94 4.98
C TYR A 236 -19.98 8.75 5.35
N ALA A 237 -19.41 8.73 6.57
CA ALA A 237 -18.55 7.65 7.03
C ALA A 237 -19.29 6.30 7.05
N SER A 238 -20.56 6.28 7.50
CA SER A 238 -21.39 5.06 7.49
C SER A 238 -21.60 4.53 6.07
N TYR A 239 -21.80 5.42 5.09
CA TYR A 239 -21.88 4.99 3.68
C TYR A 239 -20.56 4.40 3.20
N ILE A 240 -19.43 5.05 3.48
CA ILE A 240 -18.09 4.60 3.06
C ILE A 240 -17.79 3.19 3.57
N ILE A 241 -18.08 2.89 4.83
CA ILE A 241 -17.85 1.57 5.42
C ILE A 241 -19.03 0.59 5.22
N SER A 242 -20.07 0.96 4.48
CA SER A 242 -21.17 0.04 4.17
C SER A 242 -20.75 -0.96 3.09
N GLU A 243 -21.42 -2.10 3.02
CA GLU A 243 -21.21 -3.07 1.93
C GLU A 243 -21.39 -2.41 0.55
N GLN A 244 -22.37 -1.51 0.41
CA GLN A 244 -22.61 -0.77 -0.82
C GLN A 244 -21.46 0.20 -1.15
N GLY A 245 -20.97 0.95 -0.17
CA GLY A 245 -19.84 1.88 -0.35
C GLY A 245 -18.56 1.14 -0.74
N GLN A 246 -18.26 0.06 -0.04
CA GLN A 246 -17.11 -0.80 -0.32
C GLN A 246 -17.20 -1.45 -1.71
N ALA A 247 -18.37 -2.00 -2.08
CA ALA A 247 -18.58 -2.56 -3.41
C ALA A 247 -18.45 -1.51 -4.52
N THR A 248 -18.95 -0.29 -4.28
CA THR A 248 -18.85 0.84 -5.23
C THR A 248 -17.38 1.21 -5.47
N ALA A 249 -16.57 1.29 -4.41
CA ALA A 249 -15.15 1.61 -4.55
C ALA A 249 -14.36 0.47 -5.18
N ALA A 250 -14.62 -0.78 -4.80
CA ALA A 250 -13.98 -1.94 -5.41
C ALA A 250 -14.25 -1.99 -6.93
N ALA A 251 -15.49 -1.73 -7.36
CA ALA A 251 -15.85 -1.69 -8.77
C ALA A 251 -15.21 -0.51 -9.53
N ALA A 252 -15.05 0.64 -8.88
CA ALA A 252 -14.52 1.84 -9.52
C ALA A 252 -12.98 1.89 -9.56
N GLY A 253 -12.33 1.35 -8.53
CA GLY A 253 -10.90 1.56 -8.29
C GLY A 253 -10.10 0.29 -8.04
N GLY A 254 -10.70 -0.90 -8.10
CA GLY A 254 -9.99 -2.17 -7.86
C GLY A 254 -9.44 -2.32 -6.44
N VAL A 255 -9.92 -1.50 -5.50
CA VAL A 255 -9.48 -1.52 -4.10
C VAL A 255 -10.07 -2.73 -3.38
N ALA A 256 -9.33 -3.26 -2.43
CA ALA A 256 -9.82 -4.31 -1.56
C ALA A 256 -10.82 -3.76 -0.54
N PRO A 257 -12.00 -4.41 -0.39
CA PRO A 257 -12.92 -4.04 0.67
C PRO A 257 -12.32 -4.36 2.03
N ILE A 258 -12.63 -3.54 3.03
CA ILE A 258 -12.29 -3.85 4.42
C ILE A 258 -13.16 -4.99 4.96
N SER A 259 -12.60 -5.78 5.89
CA SER A 259 -13.27 -6.96 6.45
C SER A 259 -14.56 -6.59 7.21
N ASP A 260 -15.50 -7.54 7.32
CA ASP A 260 -16.73 -7.37 8.13
C ASP A 260 -16.42 -6.92 9.56
N SER A 261 -15.37 -7.51 10.15
CA SER A 261 -14.88 -7.17 11.50
C SER A 261 -14.44 -5.71 11.57
N LEU A 262 -13.68 -5.23 10.58
CA LEU A 262 -13.23 -3.84 10.55
C LEU A 262 -14.41 -2.88 10.32
N ARG A 263 -15.38 -3.21 9.45
CA ARG A 263 -16.60 -2.42 9.27
C ARG A 263 -17.38 -2.28 10.57
N GLN A 264 -17.51 -3.36 11.36
CA GLN A 264 -18.20 -3.32 12.65
C GLN A 264 -17.48 -2.43 13.67
N LYS A 265 -16.14 -2.52 13.76
CA LYS A 265 -15.34 -1.64 14.63
C LYS A 265 -15.48 -0.17 14.22
N ALA A 266 -15.38 0.12 12.93
CA ALA A 266 -15.54 1.47 12.38
C ALA A 266 -16.96 2.01 12.62
N GLN A 267 -18.00 1.18 12.46
CA GLN A 267 -19.39 1.60 12.74
C GLN A 267 -19.57 1.99 14.21
N ALA A 268 -19.00 1.23 15.15
CA ALA A 268 -19.07 1.57 16.57
C ALA A 268 -18.40 2.93 16.88
N ILE A 269 -17.29 3.24 16.20
CA ILE A 269 -16.62 4.55 16.30
C ILE A 269 -17.51 5.65 15.73
N ILE A 270 -18.08 5.43 14.53
CA ILE A 270 -18.97 6.39 13.87
C ILE A 270 -20.19 6.69 14.73
N ASP A 271 -20.81 5.67 15.33
CA ASP A 271 -21.98 5.82 16.19
C ASP A 271 -21.67 6.68 17.44
N ALA A 272 -20.41 6.65 17.91
CA ALA A 272 -19.94 7.42 19.05
C ALA A 272 -19.59 8.89 18.74
N ILE A 273 -19.52 9.29 17.46
CA ILE A 273 -19.27 10.68 17.06
C ILE A 273 -20.36 11.61 17.63
N LYS A 274 -19.92 12.73 18.21
CA LYS A 274 -20.73 13.77 18.84
C LYS A 274 -20.64 15.11 18.12
#